data_AF-A0A2H3GPF2-F1
#
_entry.id   AF-A0A2H3GPF2-F1
#
_cell.length_a   1.000
_cell.length_b   1.000
_cell.length_c   1.000
_cell.angle_alpha   90.00
_cell.angle_beta   90.00
_cell.angle_gamma   90.00
#
_symmetry.space_group_name_H-M   'P 1'
#
loop_
_entity.id
_entity.type
_entity.pdbx_description
1 polymer ?
#
loop_
_entity_poly.entity_id
_entity_poly.type
_entity_poly.pdbx_seq_one_letter_code
_entity_poly.pdbx_strand_id
1 'polypeptide(L)'
;MSGADAERDQTKTPPLLPEYFLMRGEVENLVFGFEEKHPDLLEAGVARPGLIINDSTDVKEVMARLGKEVTTIKLESVAAALLQQALHGTEKKTLWSDDLKRLAGSQ
;
A
#
# COMPACT_ATOMS: atom_id res chain seq x y z
N MET A 1 -4.72 8.97 4.01
CA MET A 1 -5.22 7.63 3.65
C MET A 1 -4.12 6.91 2.89
N SER A 2 -3.61 5.81 3.45
CA SER A 2 -2.55 4.99 2.85
C SER A 2 -3.14 4.04 1.81
N GLY A 3 -2.30 3.46 0.94
CA GLY A 3 -2.66 2.89 -0.37
C GLY A 3 -3.74 1.80 -0.46
N ALA A 4 -4.34 1.37 0.65
CA ALA A 4 -5.40 0.36 0.68
C ALA A 4 -6.60 0.69 -0.23
N ASP A 5 -6.97 1.97 -0.29
CA ASP A 5 -8.16 2.44 -1.02
C ASP A 5 -7.89 2.81 -2.50
N ALA A 6 -6.69 2.53 -3.04
CA ALA A 6 -6.39 2.83 -4.45
C ALA A 6 -7.25 2.00 -5.42
N GLU A 7 -7.85 2.65 -6.42
CA GLU A 7 -8.74 2.02 -7.40
C GLU A 7 -8.10 2.03 -8.79
N ARG A 8 -7.77 0.84 -9.29
CA ARG A 8 -7.11 0.65 -10.60
C ARG A 8 -8.08 0.76 -11.75
N ASP A 9 -9.34 0.40 -11.55
CA ASP A 9 -10.38 0.49 -12.58
C ASP A 9 -10.84 1.94 -12.73
N GLN A 10 -10.33 2.58 -13.78
CA GLN A 10 -10.59 3.99 -14.09
C GLN A 10 -12.04 4.27 -14.51
N THR A 11 -12.88 3.24 -14.63
CA THR A 11 -14.31 3.39 -14.94
C THR A 11 -15.18 3.49 -13.68
N LYS A 12 -14.64 3.20 -12.50
CA LYS A 12 -15.35 3.32 -11.23
C LYS A 12 -15.29 4.72 -10.66
N THR A 13 -16.23 5.04 -9.77
CA THR A 13 -16.22 6.26 -8.98
C THR A 13 -16.14 5.90 -7.50
N PRO A 14 -14.95 5.98 -6.87
CA PRO A 14 -14.82 5.71 -5.44
C PRO A 14 -15.71 6.66 -4.60
N PRO A 15 -16.30 6.18 -3.49
CA PRO A 15 -17.29 6.96 -2.72
C PRO A 15 -16.66 8.10 -1.89
N LEU A 16 -15.34 8.12 -1.74
CA LEU A 16 -14.59 9.11 -0.97
C LEU A 16 -13.36 9.53 -1.77
N LEU A 17 -13.08 10.83 -1.88
CA LEU A 17 -11.95 11.39 -2.65
C LEU A 17 -11.70 10.67 -4.00
N PRO A 18 -12.70 10.60 -4.91
CA PRO A 18 -12.65 9.76 -6.11
C PRO A 18 -11.42 10.00 -6.97
N GLU A 19 -11.12 11.27 -7.28
CA GLU A 19 -9.95 11.66 -8.09
C GLU A 19 -8.63 11.19 -7.46
N TYR A 20 -8.53 11.24 -6.13
CA TYR A 20 -7.32 10.84 -5.42
C TYR A 20 -7.09 9.33 -5.45
N PHE A 21 -8.15 8.53 -5.26
CA PHE A 21 -8.04 7.08 -5.30
C PHE A 21 -7.86 6.54 -6.72
N LEU A 22 -8.50 7.17 -7.71
CA LEU A 22 -8.28 6.87 -9.12
C LEU A 22 -6.85 7.20 -9.55
N MET A 23 -6.34 8.40 -9.24
CA MET A 23 -4.95 8.78 -9.50
C MET A 23 -3.95 7.77 -8.93
N ARG A 24 -4.14 7.33 -7.68
CA ARG A 24 -3.25 6.33 -7.07
C ARG A 24 -3.29 4.98 -7.77
N GLY A 25 -4.49 4.51 -8.13
CA GLY A 25 -4.60 3.26 -8.87
C GLY A 25 -4.07 3.35 -10.29
N GLU A 26 -4.18 4.51 -10.94
CA GLU A 26 -3.57 4.73 -12.26
C GLU A 26 -2.05 4.70 -12.20
N VAL A 27 -1.43 5.26 -11.14
CA VAL A 27 0.02 5.10 -10.92
C VAL A 27 0.41 3.62 -10.83
N GLU A 28 -0.40 2.79 -10.17
CA GLU A 28 -0.13 1.34 -10.11
C GLU A 28 -0.28 0.67 -11.50
N ASN A 29 -1.27 1.07 -12.30
CA ASN A 29 -1.41 0.61 -13.68
C ASN A 29 -0.17 0.95 -14.51
N LEU A 30 0.35 2.17 -14.38
CA LEU A 30 1.55 2.61 -15.08
C LEU A 30 2.80 1.83 -14.66
N VAL A 31 2.93 1.53 -13.36
CA VAL A 31 4.04 0.73 -12.82
C VAL A 31 4.03 -0.69 -13.40
N PHE A 32 2.89 -1.39 -13.35
CA PHE A 32 2.79 -2.73 -13.92
C PHE A 32 2.86 -2.72 -15.45
N GLY A 33 2.26 -1.73 -16.10
CA GLY A 33 2.32 -1.57 -17.55
C GLY A 33 3.74 -1.29 -18.06
N PHE A 34 4.63 -0.70 -17.25
CA PHE A 34 6.04 -0.53 -17.60
C PHE A 34 6.79 -1.87 -17.52
N GLU A 35 6.57 -2.63 -16.45
CA GLU A 35 7.13 -3.97 -16.30
C GLU A 35 6.66 -4.95 -17.39
N GLU A 36 5.36 -4.96 -17.72
CA GLU A 36 4.80 -5.79 -18.80
C GLU A 36 5.45 -5.53 -20.16
N LYS A 37 5.85 -4.27 -20.42
CA LYS A 37 6.58 -3.88 -21.64
C LYS A 37 8.07 -4.21 -21.57
N HIS A 38 8.60 -4.46 -20.38
CA HIS A 38 10.03 -4.62 -20.11
C HIS A 38 10.30 -5.78 -19.12
N PRO A 39 9.80 -7.00 -19.38
CA PRO A 39 9.84 -8.10 -18.40
C PRO A 39 11.25 -8.56 -18.02
N ASP A 40 12.24 -8.31 -18.88
CA ASP A 40 13.64 -8.70 -18.65
C ASP A 40 14.47 -7.59 -17.96
N LEU A 41 13.90 -6.40 -17.71
CA LEU A 41 14.63 -5.26 -17.14
C LEU A 41 14.41 -5.06 -15.64
N LEU A 42 13.20 -5.38 -15.14
CA LEU A 42 12.85 -5.19 -13.74
C LEU A 42 11.64 -6.05 -13.35
N GLU A 43 11.51 -6.27 -12.04
CA GLU A 43 10.28 -6.72 -11.41
C GLU A 43 9.62 -5.54 -10.72
N ALA A 44 8.29 -5.42 -10.83
CA ALA A 44 7.55 -4.36 -10.17
C ALA A 44 6.57 -4.90 -9.13
N GLY A 45 6.44 -4.15 -8.04
CA GLY A 45 5.50 -4.42 -6.96
C GLY A 45 5.03 -3.13 -6.32
N VAL A 46 3.84 -3.16 -5.71
CA VAL A 46 3.26 -2.03 -5.01
C VAL A 46 2.88 -2.42 -3.58
N ALA A 47 3.14 -1.54 -2.63
CA ALA A 47 2.69 -1.71 -1.25
C ALA A 47 1.43 -0.88 -1.01
N ARG A 48 0.41 -1.52 -0.45
CA ARG A 48 -0.85 -0.91 0.00
C ARG A 48 -0.96 -1.02 1.52
N PRO A 49 -0.15 -0.26 2.28
CA PRO A 49 -0.25 -0.25 3.72
C PRO A 49 -1.58 0.35 4.17
N GLY A 50 -2.04 -0.06 5.34
CA GLY A 50 -2.99 0.66 6.19
C GLY A 50 -2.36 1.93 6.77
N LEU A 51 -3.09 2.63 7.63
CA LEU A 51 -2.64 3.90 8.19
C LEU A 51 -1.27 3.74 8.84
N ILE A 52 -0.28 4.46 8.31
CA ILE A 52 1.07 4.44 8.85
C ILE A 52 1.08 5.28 10.12
N ILE A 53 1.50 4.68 11.23
CA ILE A 53 1.51 5.27 12.56
C ILE A 53 2.92 5.26 13.16
N ASN A 54 3.10 6.08 14.19
CA ASN A 54 4.27 6.07 15.07
C ASN A 54 3.84 5.90 16.54
N ASP A 55 4.80 5.84 17.46
CA ASP A 55 4.53 5.61 18.89
C ASP A 55 3.75 6.76 19.56
N SER A 56 3.69 7.94 18.94
CA SER A 56 2.90 9.08 19.42
C SER A 56 1.47 9.13 18.85
N THR A 57 1.10 8.21 17.97
CA THR A 57 -0.21 8.25 17.30
C THR A 57 -1.30 7.68 18.20
N ASP A 58 -2.29 8.49 18.57
CA ASP A 58 -3.51 8.00 19.20
C ASP A 58 -4.47 7.40 18.16
N VAL A 59 -4.41 6.08 18.01
CA VAL A 59 -5.25 5.33 17.06
C VAL A 59 -6.74 5.46 17.38
N LYS A 60 -7.12 5.56 18.67
CA LYS A 60 -8.54 5.68 19.06
C LYS A 60 -9.09 7.04 18.66
N GLU A 61 -8.33 8.10 18.85
CA GLU A 61 -8.71 9.44 18.38
C GLU A 61 -8.86 9.46 16.86
N VAL A 62 -7.93 8.85 16.13
CA VAL A 62 -8.01 8.76 14.66
C VAL A 62 -9.25 8.00 14.20
N MET A 63 -9.55 6.84 14.80
CA MET A 63 -10.76 6.08 14.51
C MET A 63 -12.03 6.89 14.81
N ALA A 64 -12.07 7.60 15.94
CA ALA A 64 -13.20 8.44 16.32
C ALA A 64 -13.42 9.58 15.31
N ARG A 65 -12.35 10.23 14.84
CA ARG A 65 -12.43 11.30 13.83
C ARG A 65 -12.85 10.80 12.46
N LEU A 66 -12.44 9.57 12.08
CA LEU A 66 -12.79 8.97 10.80
C LEU A 66 -14.14 8.25 10.82
N GLY A 67 -14.70 7.97 12.00
CA GLY A 67 -15.95 7.24 12.15
C GLY A 67 -15.88 5.78 11.65
N LYS A 68 -14.68 5.22 11.51
CA LYS A 68 -14.45 3.85 11.04
C LYS A 68 -13.20 3.24 11.66
N GLU A 69 -13.18 1.90 11.73
CA GLU A 69 -11.95 1.18 12.04
C GLU A 69 -10.89 1.42 10.96
N VAL A 70 -9.63 1.47 11.39
CA VAL A 70 -8.49 1.60 10.49
C VAL A 70 -7.49 0.50 10.75
N THR A 71 -7.08 -0.19 9.70
CA THR A 71 -5.88 -1.04 9.75
C THR A 71 -4.67 -0.13 9.91
N THR A 72 -3.88 -0.34 10.96
CA THR A 72 -2.64 0.42 11.19
C THR A 72 -1.40 -0.42 10.93
N ILE A 73 -0.30 0.26 10.63
CA ILE A 73 1.03 -0.34 10.48
C ILE A 73 2.11 0.66 10.90
N LYS A 74 3.19 0.19 11.52
CA LYS A 74 4.33 1.04 11.85
C LYS A 74 5.16 1.37 10.61
N LEU A 75 5.75 2.56 10.56
CA LEU A 75 6.63 2.97 9.45
C LEU A 75 7.80 2.00 9.25
N GLU A 76 8.38 1.55 10.36
CA GLU A 76 9.51 0.62 10.38
C GLU A 76 9.13 -0.73 9.74
N SER A 77 7.90 -1.21 9.97
CA SER A 77 7.41 -2.44 9.34
C SER A 77 7.25 -2.27 7.83
N VAL A 78 6.72 -1.13 7.36
CA VAL A 78 6.64 -0.86 5.92
C VAL A 78 8.04 -0.82 5.30
N ALA A 79 8.97 -0.10 5.92
CA ALA A 79 10.34 0.03 5.42
C ALA A 79 11.07 -1.32 5.39
N ALA A 80 10.99 -2.10 6.46
CA ALA A 80 11.60 -3.43 6.55
C ALA A 80 11.04 -4.38 5.47
N ALA A 81 9.72 -4.40 5.28
CA ALA A 81 9.09 -5.24 4.26
C ALA A 81 9.52 -4.86 2.84
N LEU A 82 9.59 -3.57 2.51
CA LEU A 82 10.04 -3.12 1.19
C LEU A 82 11.51 -3.45 0.94
N LEU A 83 12.37 -3.30 1.94
CA LEU A 83 13.78 -3.70 1.85
C LEU A 83 13.92 -5.22 1.65
N GLN A 84 13.09 -6.03 2.33
CA GLN A 84 13.06 -7.47 2.13
C GLN A 84 12.73 -7.85 0.68
N GLN A 85 11.73 -7.21 0.08
CA GLN A 85 11.39 -7.44 -1.33
C GLN A 85 12.51 -6.99 -2.28
N ALA A 86 13.12 -5.84 -2.02
CA ALA A 86 14.20 -5.33 -2.86
C ALA A 86 15.45 -6.24 -2.83
N LEU A 87 15.73 -6.89 -1.69
CA LEU A 87 16.88 -7.78 -1.53
C LEU A 87 16.63 -9.20 -2.03
N HIS A 88 15.39 -9.68 -1.98
CA HIS A 88 15.06 -11.09 -2.20
C HIS A 88 14.10 -11.34 -3.37
N GLY A 89 13.72 -10.30 -4.10
CA GLY A 89 12.74 -10.36 -5.18
C GLY A 89 11.30 -10.13 -4.68
N THR A 90 10.41 -9.89 -5.64
CA THR A 90 9.02 -9.55 -5.34
C THR A 90 8.17 -10.81 -5.14
N GLU A 91 7.70 -11.07 -3.91
CA GLU A 91 6.86 -12.24 -3.59
C GLU A 91 5.46 -12.10 -4.21
N LYS A 92 4.91 -10.88 -4.20
CA LYS A 92 3.60 -10.55 -4.73
C LYS A 92 3.59 -9.16 -5.35
N LYS A 93 2.89 -9.01 -6.47
CA LYS A 93 2.68 -7.71 -7.16
C LYS A 93 2.05 -6.66 -6.24
N THR A 94 1.20 -7.06 -5.32
CA THR A 94 0.52 -6.16 -4.37
C THR A 94 0.66 -6.70 -2.96
N LEU A 95 1.28 -5.92 -2.08
CA LEU A 95 1.48 -6.25 -0.67
C LEU A 95 0.51 -5.45 0.19
N TRP A 96 -0.35 -6.15 0.92
CA TRP A 96 -1.28 -5.53 1.86
C TRP A 96 -0.65 -5.42 3.25
N SER A 97 -1.32 -4.71 4.18
CA SER A 97 -0.82 -4.51 5.55
C SER A 97 -0.33 -5.80 6.23
N ASP A 98 -1.04 -6.91 6.06
CA ASP A 98 -0.69 -8.18 6.70
C ASP A 98 0.54 -8.82 6.04
N ASP A 99 0.69 -8.69 4.71
CA ASP A 99 1.91 -9.09 4.02
C ASP A 99 3.11 -8.26 4.51
N LEU A 100 2.94 -6.95 4.64
CA LEU A 100 3.99 -6.03 5.10
C LEU A 100 4.41 -6.35 6.55
N LYS A 101 3.46 -6.62 7.45
CA LYS A 101 3.76 -7.02 8.84
C LYS A 101 4.53 -8.34 8.89
N ARG A 102 4.10 -9.34 8.12
CA ARG A 102 4.78 -10.63 8.01
C ARG A 102 6.20 -10.49 7.48
N LEU A 103 6.38 -9.76 6.37
CA LEU A 103 7.69 -9.54 5.75
C LEU A 103 8.63 -8.76 6.66
N ALA A 104 8.11 -7.85 7.47
CA ALA A 104 8.89 -7.11 8.46
C ALA A 104 9.33 -7.95 9.67
N GLY A 105 8.85 -9.19 9.82
CA GLY A 105 9.03 -9.98 11.05
C GLY A 105 8.32 -9.36 12.26
N SER A 106 7.35 -8.47 12.02
CA SER A 106 6.58 -7.75 13.04
C SER A 106 5.21 -8.43 13.19
N GLN A 107 5.13 -9.53 13.95
CA GLN A 107 3.85 -10.13 14.33
C GLN A 107 3.32 -9.54 15.62
#